data_AF-A0A1A8JWA4-F1
#
_entry.id   AF-A0A1A8JWA4-F1
#
_cell.length_a   1.000
_cell.length_b   1.000
_cell.length_c   1.000
_cell.angle_alpha   90.00
_cell.angle_beta   90.00
_cell.angle_gamma   90.00
#
_symmetry.space_group_name_H-M   'P 1'
#
loop_
_entity.id
_entity.type
_entity.pdbx_description
1 polymer ?
#
loop_
_entity_poly.entity_id
_entity_poly.type
_entity_poly.pdbx_seq_one_letter_code
_entity_poly.pdbx_strand_id
1 'polypeptide(L)'
;GLCGAALLVAARLHDFCRTVKEIINVVKVCETTLRKRLIEFEDTPTSNLTIEEFMRIDLEQECNPPCFTNGLKKIKAQQLELQLTKQIDDVEDELLGYQDEIDAE
;
A
#
# COMPACT_ATOMS: atom_id res chain seq x y z
N GLY A 1 -16.24 -8.75 -5.35
CA GLY A 1 -14.86 -8.21 -5.30
C GLY A 1 -14.04 -9.01 -4.31
N LEU A 2 -14.19 -8.71 -3.00
CA LEU A 2 -13.57 -9.47 -1.90
C LEU A 2 -13.85 -10.98 -1.98
N CYS A 3 -15.12 -11.37 -2.12
CA CYS A 3 -15.52 -12.77 -2.28
C CYS A 3 -14.83 -13.47 -3.46
N GLY A 4 -14.58 -12.77 -4.57
CA GLY A 4 -13.87 -13.32 -5.72
C GLY A 4 -12.39 -13.53 -5.44
N ALA A 5 -11.76 -12.57 -4.74
CA ALA A 5 -10.36 -12.70 -4.33
C ALA A 5 -10.20 -13.88 -3.36
N ALA A 6 -11.09 -13.98 -2.37
CA ALA A 6 -11.12 -15.09 -1.42
C ALA A 6 -11.32 -16.44 -2.13
N LEU A 7 -12.27 -16.52 -3.08
CA LEU A 7 -12.51 -17.73 -3.85
C LEU A 7 -11.28 -18.14 -4.68
N LEU A 8 -10.60 -17.17 -5.30
CA LEU A 8 -9.39 -17.45 -6.09
C LEU A 8 -8.22 -17.91 -5.21
N VAL A 9 -8.03 -17.30 -4.04
CA VAL A 9 -7.00 -17.71 -3.07
C VAL A 9 -7.31 -19.13 -2.57
N ALA A 10 -8.54 -19.39 -2.12
CA ALA A 10 -8.97 -20.72 -1.68
C ALA A 10 -8.78 -21.79 -2.76
N ALA A 11 -9.12 -21.47 -4.01
CA ALA A 11 -8.91 -22.38 -5.13
C ALA A 11 -7.43 -22.78 -5.26
N ARG A 12 -6.49 -21.82 -5.11
CA ARG A 12 -5.05 -22.13 -5.13
C ARG A 12 -4.58 -22.90 -3.91
N LEU A 13 -5.10 -22.60 -2.72
CA LEU A 13 -4.75 -23.31 -1.48
C LEU A 13 -5.13 -24.79 -1.52
N HIS A 14 -6.17 -25.14 -2.28
CA HIS A 14 -6.69 -26.50 -2.42
C HIS A 14 -6.33 -27.16 -3.77
N ASP A 15 -5.29 -26.67 -4.46
CA ASP A 15 -4.84 -27.19 -5.77
C ASP A 15 -5.94 -27.25 -6.85
N PHE A 16 -6.94 -26.38 -6.73
CA PHE A 16 -8.02 -26.25 -7.68
C PHE A 16 -7.70 -25.14 -8.68
N CYS A 17 -7.20 -25.52 -9.85
CA CYS A 17 -6.78 -24.56 -10.87
C CYS A 17 -7.99 -23.79 -11.44
N ARG A 18 -8.13 -22.52 -11.04
CA ARG A 18 -9.09 -21.56 -11.62
C ARG A 18 -8.40 -20.32 -12.14
N THR A 19 -8.86 -19.86 -13.28
CA THR A 19 -8.40 -18.63 -13.92
C THR A 19 -9.15 -17.43 -13.37
N VAL A 20 -8.50 -16.26 -13.41
CA VAL A 20 -9.14 -14.98 -13.07
C VAL A 20 -10.42 -14.76 -13.89
N LYS A 21 -10.41 -15.13 -15.18
CA LYS A 21 -11.57 -15.01 -16.09
C LYS A 21 -12.77 -15.83 -15.63
N GLU A 22 -12.57 -17.06 -15.18
CA GLU A 22 -13.66 -17.88 -14.63
C GLU A 22 -14.26 -17.25 -13.37
N ILE A 23 -13.41 -16.73 -12.47
CA ILE A 23 -13.87 -16.10 -11.23
C ILE A 23 -14.69 -14.85 -11.53
N ILE A 24 -14.19 -13.92 -12.36
CA ILE A 24 -14.92 -12.68 -12.69
C ILE A 24 -16.25 -12.98 -13.41
N ASN A 25 -16.30 -14.03 -14.21
CA ASN A 25 -17.53 -14.46 -14.88
C ASN A 25 -18.61 -14.91 -13.89
N VAL A 26 -18.23 -15.46 -12.74
CA VAL A 26 -19.17 -15.87 -11.69
C VAL A 26 -19.54 -14.70 -10.79
N VAL A 27 -18.55 -13.99 -10.24
CA VAL A 27 -18.81 -12.95 -9.22
C VAL A 27 -19.16 -11.58 -9.80
N LYS A 28 -19.14 -11.44 -11.14
CA LYS A 28 -19.53 -10.24 -11.90
C LYS A 28 -18.84 -8.96 -11.43
N VAL A 29 -17.51 -8.98 -11.34
CA VAL A 29 -16.69 -7.79 -11.03
C VAL A 29 -15.58 -7.58 -12.04
N CYS A 30 -15.10 -6.34 -12.15
CA CYS A 30 -13.96 -6.01 -12.99
C CYS A 30 -12.68 -6.72 -12.53
N GLU A 31 -11.85 -7.13 -13.49
CA GLU A 31 -10.54 -7.74 -13.24
C GLU A 31 -9.64 -6.82 -12.40
N THR A 32 -9.65 -5.50 -12.69
CA THR A 32 -8.89 -4.50 -11.94
C THR A 32 -9.30 -4.44 -10.47
N THR A 33 -10.60 -4.56 -10.18
CA THR A 33 -11.13 -4.61 -8.81
C THR A 33 -10.68 -5.89 -8.09
N LEU A 34 -10.71 -7.04 -8.78
CA LEU A 34 -10.23 -8.31 -8.22
C LEU A 34 -8.73 -8.22 -7.88
N ARG A 35 -7.90 -7.75 -8.82
CA ARG A 35 -6.47 -7.53 -8.63
C ARG A 35 -6.20 -6.59 -7.46
N LYS A 36 -6.94 -5.48 -7.35
CA LYS A 36 -6.81 -4.55 -6.23
C LYS A 36 -7.07 -5.23 -4.88
N ARG A 37 -8.10 -6.08 -4.79
CA ARG A 37 -8.40 -6.83 -3.55
C ARG A 37 -7.32 -7.87 -3.19
N LEU A 38 -6.68 -8.48 -4.19
CA LEU A 38 -5.56 -9.41 -3.97
C LEU A 38 -4.32 -8.68 -3.44
N ILE A 39 -4.00 -7.51 -3.99
CA ILE A 39 -2.89 -6.66 -3.51
C ILE A 39 -3.18 -6.17 -2.08
N GLU A 40 -4.40 -5.73 -1.80
CA GLU A 40 -4.78 -5.33 -0.43
C GLU A 40 -4.70 -6.50 0.56
N PHE A 41 -4.96 -7.75 0.12
CA PHE A 41 -4.76 -8.93 0.95
C PHE A 41 -3.27 -9.23 1.17
N GLU A 42 -2.43 -9.07 0.14
CA GLU A 42 -0.97 -9.22 0.22
C GLU A 42 -0.36 -8.32 1.31
N ASP A 43 -0.89 -7.10 1.49
CA ASP A 43 -0.45 -6.17 2.54
C ASP A 43 -0.87 -6.58 3.97
N THR A 44 -1.68 -7.63 4.14
CA THR A 44 -2.10 -8.11 5.48
C THR A 44 -1.12 -9.12 6.07
N PRO A 45 -0.97 -9.21 7.40
CA PRO A 45 -0.10 -10.21 8.03
C PRO A 45 -0.47 -11.66 7.66
N THR A 46 -1.75 -11.93 7.43
CA THR A 46 -2.28 -13.24 7.03
C THR A 46 -1.68 -13.74 5.72
N SER A 47 -1.29 -12.85 4.80
CA SER A 47 -0.72 -13.24 3.50
C SER A 47 0.65 -13.93 3.64
N ASN A 48 1.36 -13.70 4.75
CA ASN A 48 2.68 -14.26 5.01
C ASN A 48 2.64 -15.64 5.67
N LEU A 49 1.44 -16.11 6.06
CA LEU A 49 1.29 -17.42 6.68
C LEU A 49 1.46 -18.53 5.66
N THR A 50 2.10 -19.62 6.07
CA THR A 50 2.01 -20.88 5.33
C THR A 50 0.58 -21.41 5.36
N ILE A 51 0.26 -22.32 4.43
CA ILE A 51 -1.07 -22.94 4.37
C ILE A 51 -1.41 -23.64 5.69
N GLU A 52 -0.43 -24.31 6.32
CA GLU A 52 -0.66 -24.99 7.60
C GLU A 52 -0.95 -23.99 8.72
N GLU A 53 -0.18 -22.91 8.83
CA GLU A 53 -0.39 -21.87 9.84
C GLU A 53 -1.75 -21.20 9.67
N PHE A 54 -2.14 -20.85 8.44
CA PHE A 54 -3.42 -20.23 8.14
C PHE A 54 -4.62 -21.08 8.60
N MET A 55 -4.51 -22.41 8.55
CA MET A 55 -5.59 -23.32 8.95
C MET A 55 -5.63 -23.59 10.47
N ARG A 56 -4.58 -23.23 11.22
CA ARG A 56 -4.42 -23.57 12.64
C ARG A 56 -4.41 -22.35 13.56
N ILE A 57 -4.02 -21.20 13.04
CA ILE A 57 -3.78 -19.98 13.80
C ILE A 57 -4.79 -18.93 13.36
N ASP A 58 -5.46 -18.31 14.32
CA ASP A 58 -6.21 -17.08 14.10
C ASP A 58 -5.38 -15.90 14.59
N LEU A 59 -5.28 -14.85 13.77
CA LEU A 59 -4.50 -13.67 14.12
C LEU A 59 -5.42 -12.66 14.81
N GLU A 60 -5.10 -12.30 16.06
CA GLU A 60 -5.87 -11.30 16.81
C GLU A 60 -5.66 -9.87 16.29
N GLN A 61 -4.61 -9.64 15.48
CA GLN A 61 -4.27 -8.32 14.99
C GLN A 61 -5.27 -7.82 13.94
N GLU A 62 -5.93 -6.71 14.25
CA GLU A 62 -6.79 -6.00 13.30
C GLU A 62 -5.96 -5.12 12.34
N CYS A 63 -6.41 -5.05 11.09
CA CYS A 63 -5.83 -4.18 10.07
C CYS A 63 -6.75 -3.01 9.73
N ASN A 64 -6.17 -1.81 9.63
CA ASN A 64 -6.90 -0.63 9.22
C ASN A 64 -7.37 -0.72 7.76
N PRO A 65 -8.52 -0.11 7.41
CA PRO A 65 -8.99 -0.09 6.03
C PRO A 65 -8.03 0.73 5.14
N PRO A 66 -7.92 0.43 3.84
CA PRO A 66 -7.03 1.14 2.91
C PRO A 66 -7.28 2.66 2.83
N CYS A 67 -8.52 3.11 3.04
CA CYS A 67 -8.81 4.54 3.04
C CYS A 67 -8.12 5.28 4.20
N PHE A 68 -8.00 4.63 5.36
CA PHE A 68 -7.34 5.19 6.53
C PHE A 68 -5.82 5.23 6.32
N THR A 69 -5.22 4.10 5.93
CA THR A 69 -3.77 4.02 5.71
C THR A 69 -3.31 4.94 4.57
N ASN A 70 -4.07 5.02 3.47
CA ASN A 70 -3.78 5.95 2.38
C ASN A 70 -3.96 7.41 2.79
N GLY A 71 -4.96 7.70 3.64
CA GLY A 71 -5.14 9.03 4.24
C GLY A 71 -3.91 9.46 5.05
N LEU A 72 -3.42 8.59 5.94
CA LEU A 72 -2.22 8.86 6.74
C LEU A 72 -0.97 9.03 5.87
N LYS A 73 -0.78 8.18 4.86
CA LYS A 73 0.34 8.30 3.91
C LYS A 73 0.32 9.65 3.19
N LYS A 74 -0.87 10.12 2.78
CA LYS A 74 -1.03 11.42 2.13
C LYS A 74 -0.65 12.58 3.06
N ILE A 75 -1.12 12.57 4.30
CA ILE A 75 -0.79 13.60 5.29
C ILE A 75 0.72 13.63 5.54
N LYS A 76 1.34 12.47 5.74
CA LYS A 76 2.78 12.37 5.97
C LYS A 76 3.60 12.87 4.78
N ALA A 77 3.18 12.55 3.56
CA ALA A 77 3.83 13.04 2.34
C ALA A 77 3.77 14.57 2.26
N GLN A 78 2.62 15.17 2.55
CA GLN A 78 2.45 16.63 2.57
C GLN A 78 3.33 17.31 3.65
N GLN A 79 3.44 16.70 4.83
CA GLN A 79 4.31 17.20 5.88
C GLN A 79 5.79 17.16 5.48
N LEU A 80 6.23 16.07 4.85
CA LEU A 80 7.60 15.92 4.37
C LEU A 80 7.91 16.93 3.26
N GLU A 81 6.98 17.17 2.35
CA GLU A 81 7.10 18.17 1.29
C GLU A 81 7.27 19.57 1.88
N LEU A 82 6.45 19.95 2.87
CA LEU A 82 6.57 21.23 3.57
C LEU A 82 7.90 21.38 4.33
N GLN A 83 8.39 20.30 4.94
CA GLN A 83 9.70 20.32 5.60
C GLN A 83 10.82 20.51 4.60
N LEU A 84 10.77 19.81 3.47
CA LEU A 84 11.77 19.90 2.42
C LEU A 84 11.80 21.31 1.80
N THR A 85 10.64 21.93 1.57
CA THR A 85 10.57 23.32 1.07
C THR A 85 11.25 24.28 2.04
N LYS A 86 10.95 24.19 3.34
CA LYS A 86 11.62 25.06 4.34
C LYS A 86 13.13 24.87 4.37
N GLN A 87 13.60 23.62 4.29
CA GLN A 87 15.03 23.34 4.25
C GLN A 87 15.70 23.90 3.00
N ILE A 88 14.99 23.94 1.86
CA ILE A 88 15.49 24.56 0.64
C ILE A 88 15.58 26.08 0.83
N ASP A 89 14.55 26.71 1.38
CA ASP A 89 14.53 28.16 1.65
C ASP A 89 15.68 28.56 2.60
N ASP A 90 15.88 27.81 3.69
CA ASP A 90 16.96 28.05 4.65
C ASP A 90 18.36 27.95 4.00
N VAL A 91 18.56 26.97 3.10
CA VAL A 91 19.83 26.79 2.37
C VAL A 91 20.04 27.90 1.33
N GLU A 92 18.98 28.39 0.69
CA GLU A 92 19.04 29.49 -0.26
C GLU A 92 19.45 30.81 0.44
N ASP A 93 18.89 31.07 1.62
CA ASP A 93 19.27 32.23 2.46
C ASP A 93 20.74 32.14 2.92
N GLU A 94 21.23 30.95 3.33
CA GLU A 94 22.65 30.75 3.67
C GLU A 94 23.57 31.01 2.47
N LEU A 95 23.20 30.51 1.28
CA LEU A 95 23.98 30.74 0.05
C LEU A 95 24.02 32.22 -0.36
N LEU A 96 22.92 32.95 -0.19
CA LEU A 96 22.87 34.40 -0.42
C LEU A 96 23.83 35.14 0.50
N GLY A 97 23.84 34.80 1.79
CA GLY A 97 24.77 35.39 2.76
C GLY A 97 26.24 35.19 2.38
N TYR A 98 26.61 33.98 1.94
CA TYR A 98 27.97 33.71 1.47
C TYR A 98 28.32 34.47 0.19
N GLN A 99 27.37 34.65 -0.73
CA GLN A 99 27.59 35.41 -1.97
C GLN A 99 27.85 36.89 -1.66
N ASP A 100 27.07 37.49 -0.75
CA ASP A 100 27.26 38.88 -0.32
C ASP A 100 28.64 39.10 0.33
N GLU A 101 29.14 38.12 1.11
CA GLU A 101 30.49 38.18 1.70
C GLU A 101 31.59 38.14 0.63
N ILE A 102 31.44 37.30 -0.40
CA ILE A 102 32.40 37.20 -1.52
C ILE A 102 32.43 38.51 -2.32
N ASP A 103 31.27 39.11 -2.60
CA ASP A 103 31.16 40.33 -3.41
C ASP A 103 31.65 41.60 -2.67
N ALA A 104 31.81 41.53 -1.34
CA ALA A 104 32.28 42.63 -0.50
C ALA A 104 33.82 42.67 -0.31
N GLU A 105 34.55 41.63 -0.75
CA GLU A 105 36.03 41.53 -0.71
C GLU A 105 36.68 41.99 -2.03
#